data_AF-A0A927W1C9-F1
#
_entry.id   AF-A0A927W1C9-F1
#
_cell.length_a   1.000
_cell.length_b   1.000
_cell.length_c   1.000
_cell.angle_alpha   90.00
_cell.angle_beta   90.00
_cell.angle_gamma   90.00
#
_symmetry.space_group_name_H-M   'P 1'
#
loop_
_entity.id
_entity.type
_entity.pdbx_description
1 polymer ?
#
loop_
_entity_poly.entity_id
_entity_poly.type
_entity_poly.pdbx_seq_one_letter_code
_entity_poly.pdbx_strand_id
1 'polypeptide(L)'
;MKKIILGAVFFVLTLSLIACSHDGKVNTYAPESLAGYIFIGNNEIVLDEVEIITREDKDEIEKLGLVEANDYPSGYYIYNPEVKKVSLQITDDTKYIFTDYNQLYIKDENGDRLYETTKLNEFLKGSSYHDIPLEEQRIPYFLEVYDGKVISITEDFIYTQ
;
A
#
# COMPACT_ATOMS: atom_id res chain seq x y z
N MET A 1 -6.62 66.75 40.08
CA MET A 1 -7.70 65.77 40.28
C MET A 1 -8.66 65.85 39.09
N LYS A 2 -9.00 64.69 38.49
CA LYS A 2 -10.13 64.39 37.58
C LYS A 2 -10.24 65.21 36.26
N LYS A 3 -9.93 64.59 35.10
CA LYS A 3 -10.84 64.01 34.06
C LYS A 3 -11.62 65.14 33.31
N ILE A 4 -11.76 65.21 31.97
CA ILE A 4 -12.35 64.25 31.00
C ILE A 4 -11.96 64.66 29.56
N ILE A 5 -11.92 63.66 28.67
CA ILE A 5 -11.53 63.56 27.26
C ILE A 5 -12.61 64.11 26.29
N LEU A 6 -12.21 64.69 25.14
CA LEU A 6 -12.93 64.62 23.84
C LEU A 6 -12.05 65.27 22.74
N GLY A 7 -11.74 64.72 21.57
CA GLY A 7 -11.89 63.41 20.97
C GLY A 7 -11.02 63.45 19.70
N ALA A 8 -10.09 62.51 19.53
CA ALA A 8 -9.19 62.47 18.38
C ALA A 8 -9.78 61.55 17.30
N VAL A 9 -9.70 62.05 16.07
CA VAL A 9 -10.25 61.51 14.82
C VAL A 9 -9.73 60.10 14.56
N PHE A 10 -10.67 59.18 14.35
CA PHE A 10 -10.42 57.80 13.96
C PHE A 10 -10.36 57.71 12.43
N PHE A 11 -9.17 57.56 11.87
CA PHE A 11 -9.00 57.07 10.50
C PHE A 11 -7.80 56.13 10.47
N VAL A 12 -8.00 54.92 11.00
CA VAL A 12 -7.03 53.84 10.86
C VAL A 12 -7.32 53.14 9.54
N LEU A 13 -6.44 53.42 8.59
CA LEU A 13 -6.31 52.76 7.30
C LEU A 13 -6.00 51.28 7.54
N THR A 14 -7.01 50.40 7.50
CA THR A 14 -6.77 48.96 7.56
C THR A 14 -6.29 48.50 6.19
N LEU A 15 -4.97 48.31 6.05
CA LEU A 15 -4.43 47.44 5.01
C LEU A 15 -5.04 46.05 5.22
N SER A 16 -6.02 45.72 4.41
CA SER A 16 -6.46 44.34 4.20
C SER A 16 -5.31 43.59 3.52
N LEU A 17 -4.39 43.06 4.35
CA LEU A 17 -3.61 41.90 3.97
C LEU A 17 -4.62 40.78 3.73
N ILE A 18 -4.96 40.55 2.47
CA ILE A 18 -5.47 39.27 2.02
C ILE A 18 -4.28 38.33 2.16
N ALA A 19 -4.06 37.84 3.38
CA ALA A 19 -3.45 36.56 3.57
C ALA A 19 -4.43 35.58 2.91
N CYS A 20 -4.09 35.12 1.71
CA CYS A 20 -4.64 33.88 1.22
C CYS A 20 -4.33 32.84 2.29
N SER A 21 -5.29 32.57 3.17
CA SER A 21 -5.38 31.30 3.87
C SER A 21 -5.63 30.26 2.79
N HIS A 22 -4.55 29.84 2.13
CA HIS A 22 -4.48 28.47 1.68
C HIS A 22 -4.50 27.68 2.99
N ASP A 23 -5.68 27.19 3.36
CA ASP A 23 -5.81 26.02 4.24
C ASP A 23 -5.13 24.87 3.50
N GLY A 24 -3.81 24.92 3.42
CA GLY A 24 -2.96 23.78 3.21
C GLY A 24 -3.02 23.00 4.50
N LYS A 25 -4.11 22.25 4.70
CA LYS A 25 -4.01 21.04 5.48
C LYS A 25 -2.94 20.22 4.80
N VAL A 26 -1.72 20.27 5.34
CA VAL A 26 -0.72 19.24 5.09
C VAL A 26 -1.35 17.98 5.65
N ASN A 27 -2.05 17.25 4.78
CA ASN A 27 -2.54 15.95 5.08
C ASN A 27 -1.31 15.05 5.20
N THR A 28 -0.88 14.85 6.44
CA THR A 28 0.05 13.78 6.80
C THR A 28 -0.72 12.47 6.73
N TYR A 29 -1.10 12.03 5.53
CA TYR A 29 -1.60 10.67 5.36
C TYR A 29 -0.38 9.75 5.30
N ALA A 30 -0.28 8.84 6.26
CA ALA A 30 0.60 7.69 6.09
C ALA A 30 0.13 6.91 4.85
N PRO A 31 1.05 6.22 4.15
CA PRO A 31 0.66 5.25 3.14
C PRO A 31 -0.37 4.25 3.69
N GLU A 32 -1.30 3.85 2.83
CA GLU A 32 -2.25 2.77 3.07
C GLU A 32 -1.60 1.44 2.70
N SER A 33 -1.62 0.48 3.64
CA SER A 33 -1.16 -0.88 3.40
C SER A 33 -2.33 -1.76 2.94
N LEU A 34 -2.23 -2.31 1.74
CA LEU A 34 -3.23 -3.19 1.14
C LEU A 34 -2.64 -4.57 0.86
N ALA A 35 -3.49 -5.60 0.81
CA ALA A 35 -3.13 -6.93 0.34
C ALA A 35 -4.11 -7.39 -0.74
N GLY A 36 -3.64 -8.12 -1.74
CA GLY A 36 -4.55 -8.63 -2.77
C GLY A 36 -3.89 -9.32 -3.95
N TYR A 37 -4.73 -9.85 -4.84
CA TYR A 37 -4.29 -10.39 -6.12
C TYR A 37 -4.13 -9.25 -7.11
N ILE A 38 -2.97 -9.19 -7.77
CA ILE A 38 -2.66 -8.11 -8.70
C ILE A 38 -2.79 -8.53 -10.16
N PHE A 39 -3.12 -7.57 -10.99
CA PHE A 39 -3.11 -7.68 -12.45
C PHE A 39 -2.42 -6.43 -12.99
N ILE A 40 -1.42 -6.57 -13.86
CA ILE A 40 -0.63 -5.42 -14.33
C ILE A 40 -0.80 -5.25 -15.84
N GLY A 41 -1.19 -4.04 -16.27
CA GLY A 41 -1.28 -3.68 -17.68
C GLY A 41 -1.33 -2.16 -17.89
N ASN A 42 -0.68 -1.67 -18.94
CA ASN A 42 -0.72 -0.25 -19.35
C ASN A 42 -0.34 0.77 -18.25
N ASN A 43 0.71 0.50 -17.46
CA ASN A 43 1.13 1.36 -16.33
C ASN A 43 0.07 1.52 -15.22
N GLU A 44 -0.89 0.61 -15.17
CA GLU A 44 -1.85 0.49 -14.08
C GLU A 44 -1.76 -0.90 -13.45
N ILE A 45 -2.10 -0.96 -12.18
CA ILE A 45 -2.35 -2.22 -11.48
C ILE A 45 -3.81 -2.27 -11.08
N VAL A 46 -4.44 -3.41 -11.32
CA VAL A 46 -5.73 -3.73 -10.72
C VAL A 46 -5.44 -4.64 -9.53
N LEU A 47 -5.89 -4.22 -8.35
CA LEU A 47 -5.84 -5.00 -7.14
C LEU A 47 -7.22 -5.58 -6.87
N ASP A 48 -7.34 -6.90 -6.78
CA ASP A 48 -8.46 -7.57 -6.12
C ASP A 48 -8.10 -7.73 -4.64
N GLU A 49 -8.63 -6.85 -3.81
CA GLU A 49 -8.26 -6.75 -2.39
C GLU A 49 -8.70 -7.99 -1.61
N VAL A 50 -7.83 -8.47 -0.73
CA VAL A 50 -8.09 -9.61 0.15
C VAL A 50 -7.69 -9.26 1.58
N GLU A 51 -8.33 -9.92 2.54
CA GLU A 51 -7.93 -9.84 3.94
C GLU A 51 -7.10 -11.07 4.30
N ILE A 52 -5.93 -10.85 4.92
CA ILE A 52 -5.07 -11.91 5.42
C ILE A 52 -5.35 -12.06 6.92
N ILE A 53 -5.95 -13.19 7.29
CA ILE A 53 -6.31 -13.49 8.67
C ILE A 53 -5.26 -14.45 9.22
N THR A 54 -4.52 -14.03 10.25
CA THR A 54 -3.49 -14.85 10.91
C THR A 54 -3.99 -15.41 12.24
N ARG A 55 -3.18 -16.23 12.90
CA ARG A 55 -3.50 -16.81 14.23
C ARG A 55 -3.76 -15.75 15.31
N GLU A 56 -3.26 -14.55 15.11
CA GLU A 56 -3.41 -13.41 16.00
C GLU A 56 -4.81 -12.77 15.91
N ASP A 57 -5.51 -12.94 14.78
CA ASP A 57 -6.80 -12.32 14.47
C ASP A 57 -7.99 -13.10 15.04
N LYS A 58 -7.99 -13.27 16.37
CA LYS A 58 -8.95 -14.11 17.10
C LYS A 58 -10.41 -13.74 16.84
N ASP A 59 -10.71 -12.44 16.77
CA ASP A 59 -12.07 -11.94 16.59
C ASP A 59 -12.61 -12.29 15.20
N GLU A 60 -11.78 -12.18 14.15
CA GLU A 60 -12.16 -12.54 12.78
C GLU A 60 -12.24 -14.06 12.60
N ILE A 61 -11.34 -14.83 13.22
CA ILE A 61 -11.41 -16.30 13.27
C ILE A 61 -12.75 -16.76 13.88
N GLU A 62 -13.14 -16.18 15.03
CA GLU A 62 -14.40 -16.53 15.69
C GLU A 62 -15.61 -16.15 14.83
N LYS A 63 -15.62 -14.93 14.28
CA LYS A 63 -16.70 -14.41 13.44
C LYS A 63 -16.92 -15.25 12.18
N LEU A 64 -15.84 -15.71 11.56
CA LEU A 64 -15.90 -16.53 10.35
C LEU A 64 -16.03 -18.03 10.65
N GLY A 65 -15.90 -18.43 11.91
CA GLY A 65 -15.98 -19.83 12.34
C GLY A 65 -14.83 -20.70 11.79
N LEU A 66 -13.64 -20.11 11.61
CA LEU A 66 -12.50 -20.81 11.04
C LEU A 66 -11.91 -21.82 12.02
N VAL A 67 -11.45 -22.96 11.49
CA VAL A 67 -10.80 -24.03 12.24
C VAL A 67 -9.39 -24.24 11.68
N GLU A 68 -8.37 -24.00 12.50
CA GLU A 68 -6.95 -24.04 12.07
C GLU A 68 -6.58 -25.28 11.26
N ALA A 69 -6.96 -26.46 11.73
CA ALA A 69 -6.62 -27.72 11.06
C ALA A 69 -7.23 -27.88 9.67
N ASN A 70 -8.32 -27.16 9.37
CA ASN A 70 -9.07 -27.29 8.11
C ASN A 70 -8.85 -26.09 7.19
N ASP A 71 -8.92 -24.88 7.73
CA ASP A 71 -9.05 -23.66 6.95
C ASP A 71 -7.72 -22.92 6.79
N TYR A 72 -6.85 -22.97 7.81
CA TYR A 72 -5.56 -22.25 7.80
C TYR A 72 -4.40 -23.05 8.42
N PRO A 73 -4.13 -24.29 7.96
CA PRO A 73 -3.04 -25.11 8.49
C PRO A 73 -1.66 -24.48 8.31
N SER A 74 -1.50 -23.62 7.28
CA SER A 74 -0.29 -22.83 7.02
C SER A 74 -0.10 -21.65 7.98
N GLY A 75 -1.09 -21.37 8.85
CA GLY A 75 -1.05 -20.28 9.82
C GLY A 75 -1.75 -18.99 9.38
N TYR A 76 -2.29 -18.95 8.16
CA TYR A 76 -3.11 -17.84 7.66
C TYR A 76 -4.27 -18.34 6.79
N TYR A 77 -5.34 -17.55 6.73
CA TYR A 77 -6.47 -17.70 5.83
C TYR A 77 -6.58 -16.45 4.95
N ILE A 78 -6.77 -16.63 3.64
CA ILE A 78 -7.02 -15.52 2.72
C ILE A 78 -8.53 -15.39 2.53
N TYR A 79 -9.11 -14.35 3.13
CA TYR A 79 -10.53 -14.06 3.00
C TYR A 79 -10.78 -13.13 1.80
N ASN A 80 -11.43 -13.69 0.78
CA ASN A 80 -11.89 -12.96 -0.41
C ASN A 80 -13.28 -13.47 -0.83
N PRO A 81 -14.35 -13.08 -0.10
CA PRO A 81 -15.71 -13.53 -0.39
C PRO A 81 -16.28 -12.89 -1.66
N GLU A 82 -15.77 -11.72 -2.05
CA GLU A 82 -16.24 -10.92 -3.17
C GLU A 82 -15.07 -10.26 -3.88
N VAL A 83 -15.03 -10.37 -5.21
CA VAL A 83 -14.03 -9.70 -6.04
C VAL A 83 -14.23 -8.19 -5.97
N LYS A 84 -13.27 -7.47 -5.38
CA LYS A 84 -13.26 -6.02 -5.19
C LYS A 84 -12.04 -5.42 -5.89
N LYS A 85 -12.27 -4.96 -7.12
CA LYS A 85 -11.21 -4.43 -7.97
C LYS A 85 -11.00 -2.93 -7.76
N VAL A 86 -9.78 -2.56 -7.42
CA VAL A 86 -9.31 -1.17 -7.34
C VAL A 86 -8.20 -0.96 -8.36
N SER A 87 -8.31 0.10 -9.16
CA SER A 87 -7.24 0.52 -10.07
C SER A 87 -6.31 1.50 -9.38
N LEU A 88 -5.01 1.22 -9.41
CA LEU A 88 -3.95 2.05 -8.83
C LEU A 88 -2.91 2.37 -9.89
N GLN A 89 -2.26 3.53 -9.75
CA GLN A 89 -1.23 3.98 -10.67
C GLN A 89 0.16 3.47 -10.23
N ILE A 90 0.92 2.91 -11.15
CA ILE A 90 2.35 2.64 -10.96
C ILE A 90 3.18 3.75 -11.63
N THR A 91 4.30 4.10 -11.03
CA THR A 91 5.22 5.12 -11.53
C THR A 91 6.61 4.51 -11.74
N ASP A 92 7.52 5.28 -12.35
CA ASP A 92 8.92 4.88 -12.50
C ASP A 92 9.66 4.75 -11.14
N ASP A 93 9.06 5.31 -10.08
CA ASP A 93 9.58 5.25 -8.71
C ASP A 93 8.96 4.11 -7.89
N THR A 94 7.95 3.40 -8.41
CA THR A 94 7.34 2.26 -7.72
C THR A 94 8.38 1.17 -7.48
N LYS A 95 8.52 0.75 -6.23
CA LYS A 95 9.44 -0.31 -5.82
C LYS A 95 8.78 -1.68 -5.92
N TYR A 96 9.54 -2.67 -6.36
CA TYR A 96 9.15 -4.07 -6.39
C TYR A 96 10.12 -4.85 -5.53
N ILE A 97 9.60 -5.55 -4.53
CA ILE A 97 10.36 -6.28 -3.52
C ILE A 97 9.91 -7.74 -3.57
N PHE A 98 10.83 -8.66 -3.82
CA PHE A 98 10.48 -10.08 -3.96
C PHE A 98 11.68 -10.98 -3.67
N THR A 99 11.40 -12.27 -3.49
CA THR A 99 12.46 -13.28 -3.37
C THR A 99 12.96 -13.65 -4.76
N ASP A 100 14.25 -13.45 -5.07
CA ASP A 100 14.87 -13.85 -6.34
C ASP A 100 15.05 -15.38 -6.41
N TYR A 101 13.93 -16.07 -6.56
CA TYR A 101 13.84 -17.54 -6.53
C TYR A 101 14.67 -18.16 -7.66
N ASN A 102 14.61 -17.52 -8.85
CA ASN A 102 15.27 -17.96 -10.08
C ASN A 102 16.75 -17.57 -10.17
N GLN A 103 17.30 -16.86 -9.17
CA GLN A 103 18.71 -16.43 -9.12
C GLN A 103 19.10 -15.58 -10.33
N LEU A 104 18.22 -14.69 -10.77
CA LEU A 104 18.44 -13.85 -11.95
C LEU A 104 19.26 -12.60 -11.62
N TYR A 105 19.24 -12.13 -10.37
CA TYR A 105 19.74 -10.82 -9.98
C TYR A 105 20.73 -10.87 -8.81
N ILE A 106 20.47 -11.68 -7.79
CA ILE A 106 21.34 -11.86 -6.62
C ILE A 106 22.36 -12.96 -6.91
N LYS A 107 23.64 -12.63 -6.78
CA LYS A 107 24.76 -13.56 -7.07
C LYS A 107 25.38 -14.20 -5.83
N ASP A 108 25.05 -13.69 -4.65
CA ASP A 108 25.52 -14.29 -3.41
C ASP A 108 24.64 -15.50 -3.08
N GLU A 109 25.21 -16.69 -3.24
CA GLU A 109 24.51 -17.94 -2.99
C GLU A 109 24.23 -18.19 -1.49
N ASN A 110 24.93 -17.49 -0.60
CA ASN A 110 24.83 -17.69 0.86
C ASN A 110 24.07 -16.55 1.58
N GLY A 111 23.67 -15.49 0.86
CA GLY A 111 22.94 -14.35 1.41
C GLY A 111 21.42 -14.56 1.42
N ASP A 112 20.70 -13.57 1.96
CA ASP A 112 19.26 -13.49 1.71
C ASP A 112 19.00 -13.28 0.21
N ARG A 113 17.83 -13.72 -0.24
CA ARG A 113 17.41 -13.59 -1.65
C ARG A 113 16.40 -12.46 -1.84
N LEU A 114 16.37 -11.49 -0.94
CA LEU A 114 15.42 -10.37 -1.04
C LEU A 114 15.95 -9.35 -2.04
N TYR A 115 15.26 -9.21 -3.16
CA TYR A 115 15.64 -8.30 -4.23
C TYR A 115 14.68 -7.11 -4.30
N GLU A 116 15.24 -5.90 -4.39
CA GLU A 116 14.50 -4.65 -4.60
C GLU A 116 14.89 -4.04 -5.94
N THR A 117 13.89 -3.64 -6.74
CA THR A 117 14.08 -2.95 -8.03
C THR A 117 12.94 -1.96 -8.28
N THR A 118 13.13 -1.01 -9.18
CA THR A 118 12.04 -0.16 -9.72
C THR A 118 11.58 -0.62 -11.11
N LYS A 119 12.16 -1.71 -11.61
CA LYS A 119 11.88 -2.21 -12.96
C LYS A 119 10.83 -3.31 -12.92
N LEU A 120 9.63 -3.00 -13.42
CA LEU A 120 8.51 -3.95 -13.52
C LEU A 120 8.90 -5.25 -14.23
N ASN A 121 9.70 -5.19 -15.29
CA ASN A 121 10.11 -6.39 -16.03
C ASN A 121 11.06 -7.29 -15.24
N GLU A 122 11.82 -6.75 -14.28
CA GLU A 122 12.65 -7.56 -13.41
C GLU A 122 11.80 -8.28 -12.37
N PHE A 123 10.81 -7.58 -11.81
CA PHE A 123 9.77 -8.15 -10.95
C PHE A 123 9.04 -9.31 -11.62
N LEU A 124 8.41 -9.09 -12.78
CA LEU A 124 7.63 -10.12 -13.48
C LEU A 124 8.43 -11.38 -13.86
N LYS A 125 9.76 -11.27 -14.00
CA LYS A 125 10.65 -12.41 -14.33
C LYS A 125 11.22 -13.11 -13.10
N GLY A 126 11.44 -12.36 -12.03
CA GLY A 126 12.12 -12.86 -10.84
C GLY A 126 11.18 -13.24 -9.70
N SER A 127 9.97 -12.69 -9.68
CA SER A 127 8.93 -13.02 -8.72
C SER A 127 8.54 -14.49 -8.82
N SER A 128 7.98 -15.03 -7.74
CA SER A 128 7.49 -16.39 -7.73
C SER A 128 6.47 -16.61 -8.86
N TYR A 129 6.49 -17.81 -9.43
CA TYR A 129 5.56 -18.25 -10.48
C TYR A 129 5.53 -17.41 -11.76
N HIS A 130 6.68 -16.89 -12.21
CA HIS A 130 6.83 -16.20 -13.51
C HIS A 130 6.25 -16.95 -14.73
N ASP A 131 6.09 -18.28 -14.65
CA ASP A 131 5.47 -19.12 -15.69
C ASP A 131 3.93 -19.11 -15.65
N ILE A 132 3.33 -18.60 -14.58
CA ILE A 132 1.88 -18.46 -14.40
C ILE A 132 1.53 -16.97 -14.53
N PRO A 133 0.61 -16.59 -15.45
CA PRO A 133 0.13 -15.22 -15.54
C PRO A 133 -0.41 -14.72 -14.20
N LEU A 134 -0.14 -13.47 -13.83
CA LEU A 134 -0.59 -12.87 -12.56
C LEU A 134 -2.11 -13.03 -12.37
N GLU A 135 -2.87 -13.02 -13.47
CA GLU A 135 -4.32 -13.21 -13.48
C GLU A 135 -4.79 -14.55 -12.89
N GLU A 136 -3.95 -15.57 -13.04
CA GLU A 136 -4.20 -16.95 -12.65
C GLU A 136 -3.61 -17.27 -11.28
N GLN A 137 -2.73 -16.40 -10.77
CA GLN A 137 -2.13 -16.58 -9.46
C GLN A 137 -3.14 -16.31 -8.34
N ARG A 138 -2.94 -17.00 -7.22
CA ARG A 138 -3.71 -16.82 -5.97
C ARG A 138 -2.78 -16.51 -4.80
N ILE A 139 -1.70 -15.79 -5.11
CA ILE A 139 -0.71 -15.31 -4.15
C ILE A 139 -1.04 -13.85 -3.84
N PRO A 140 -1.21 -13.51 -2.55
CA PRO A 140 -1.42 -12.13 -2.17
C PRO A 140 -0.10 -11.35 -2.29
N TYR A 141 -0.17 -10.16 -2.87
CA TYR A 141 0.88 -9.16 -2.86
C TYR A 141 0.50 -8.05 -1.90
N PHE A 142 1.51 -7.43 -1.28
CA PHE A 142 1.35 -6.36 -0.31
C PHE A 142 1.74 -5.02 -0.95
N LEU A 143 0.83 -4.06 -0.92
CA LEU A 143 1.00 -2.77 -1.55
C LEU A 143 1.05 -1.67 -0.51
N GLU A 144 1.98 -0.74 -0.66
CA GLU A 144 1.95 0.55 0.02
C GLU A 144 1.45 1.59 -0.97
N VAL A 145 0.36 2.28 -0.64
CA VAL A 145 -0.34 3.20 -1.55
C VAL A 145 -0.46 4.58 -0.93
N TYR A 146 -0.17 5.61 -1.71
CA TYR A 146 -0.39 6.99 -1.30
C TYR A 146 -1.02 7.78 -2.44
N ASP A 147 -2.18 8.39 -2.16
CA ASP A 147 -2.91 9.22 -3.14
C ASP A 147 -3.19 8.46 -4.46
N GLY A 148 -3.60 7.19 -4.35
CA GLY A 148 -3.89 6.30 -5.49
C GLY A 148 -2.65 5.85 -6.28
N LYS A 149 -1.45 6.17 -5.81
CA LYS A 149 -0.17 5.76 -6.43
C LYS A 149 0.50 4.70 -5.59
N VAL A 150 1.00 3.67 -6.25
CA VAL A 150 1.72 2.57 -5.60
C VAL A 150 3.16 3.01 -5.31
N ILE A 151 3.51 3.02 -4.03
CA ILE A 151 4.87 3.26 -3.55
C ILE A 151 5.69 1.98 -3.68
N SER A 152 5.15 0.86 -3.21
CA SER A 152 5.81 -0.44 -3.33
C SER A 152 4.83 -1.59 -3.50
N ILE A 153 5.31 -2.65 -4.13
CA ILE A 153 4.68 -3.97 -4.19
C ILE A 153 5.68 -4.98 -3.62
N THR A 154 5.23 -5.75 -2.64
CA THR A 154 6.04 -6.77 -1.99
C THR A 154 5.40 -8.13 -2.19
N GLU A 155 6.20 -9.08 -2.68
CA GLU A 155 5.94 -10.51 -2.56
C GLU A 155 6.57 -11.01 -1.26
N ASP A 156 5.75 -11.53 -0.36
CA ASP A 156 6.24 -12.12 0.88
C ASP A 156 6.22 -13.65 0.80
N PHE A 157 7.40 -14.24 0.98
CA PHE A 157 7.69 -15.65 0.76
C PHE A 157 6.77 -16.57 1.58
N ILE A 158 6.32 -16.15 2.76
CA ILE A 158 5.42 -16.95 3.62
C ILE A 158 4.09 -17.28 2.92
N TYR A 159 3.66 -16.48 1.95
CA TYR A 159 2.40 -16.67 1.21
C TYR A 159 2.57 -17.28 -0.19
N THR A 160 3.78 -17.74 -0.52
CA THR A 160 4.14 -18.27 -1.86
C THR A 160 4.18 -19.80 -1.92
N GLN A 161 3.77 -20.48 -0.84
CA GLN A 161 3.88 -21.93 -0.65
C GLN A 161 2.74 -22.75 -1.26
#